data_AF-A0A917KCI9-F1
#
_entry.id   AF-A0A917KCI9-F1
#
_cell.length_a   1.000
_cell.length_b   1.000
_cell.length_c   1.000
_cell.angle_alpha   90.00
_cell.angle_beta   90.00
_cell.angle_gamma   90.00
#
_symmetry.space_group_name_H-M   'P 1'
#
loop_
_entity.id
_entity.type
_entity.pdbx_description
1 polymer ?
#
loop_
_entity_poly.entity_id
_entity_poly.type
_entity_poly.pdbx_seq_one_letter_code
_entity_poly.pdbx_strand_id
1 'polypeptide(L)' 'MESKQTVIGTHVCTATEDLYLLVDFLNRNLKDKDVIFGLSKLPDQPDKMLLTLYRCD' A
#
# COMPACT_ATOMS: atom_id res chain seq x y z
N MET A 1 -8.83 -20.49 -5.77
CA MET A 1 -7.95 -19.83 -6.75
C MET A 1 -7.07 -18.89 -5.95
N GLU A 2 -5.75 -19.03 -6.02
CA GLU A 2 -4.86 -18.06 -5.38
C GLU A 2 -5.01 -16.73 -6.12
N SER A 3 -5.50 -15.70 -5.41
CA SER A 3 -5.57 -14.33 -5.94
C SER A 3 -4.16 -13.88 -6.26
N LYS A 4 -3.86 -13.67 -7.55
CA LYS A 4 -2.53 -13.27 -7.98
C LYS A 4 -2.41 -11.77 -7.78
N GLN A 5 -1.66 -11.36 -6.77
CA GLN A 5 -1.39 -9.95 -6.51
C GLN A 5 -0.33 -9.43 -7.48
N THR A 6 -0.71 -8.52 -8.38
CA THR A 6 0.21 -7.87 -9.32
C THR A 6 0.53 -6.47 -8.84
N VAL A 7 1.83 -6.13 -8.71
CA VAL A 7 2.25 -4.76 -8.37
C VAL A 7 1.99 -3.85 -9.57
N ILE A 8 1.21 -2.80 -9.36
CA ILE A 8 0.89 -1.77 -10.36
C ILE A 8 1.84 -0.58 -10.25
N GLY A 9 2.29 -0.26 -9.03
CA GLY A 9 3.17 0.87 -8.80
C GLY A 9 3.67 0.97 -7.37
N THR A 10 4.73 1.74 -7.19
CA THR A 10 5.31 2.03 -5.88
C THR A 10 5.65 3.52 -5.76
N HIS A 11 5.63 4.03 -4.54
CA HIS A 11 6.04 5.39 -4.23
C HIS A 11 6.69 5.47 -2.85
N VAL A 12 7.81 6.21 -2.75
CA VAL A 12 8.47 6.47 -1.48
C VAL A 12 7.96 7.80 -0.92
N CYS A 13 7.43 7.77 0.30
CA CYS A 13 6.87 8.93 0.97
C CYS A 13 7.42 9.06 2.39
N THR A 14 7.29 10.23 3.00
CA THR A 14 7.70 10.45 4.39
C THR A 14 6.76 9.71 5.34
N ALA A 15 7.33 8.99 6.30
CA ALA A 15 6.60 8.31 7.35
C ALA A 15 5.82 9.34 8.19
N THR A 16 4.50 9.20 8.20
CA THR A 16 3.59 10.00 9.03
C THR A 16 2.56 9.07 9.66
N GLU A 17 1.99 9.47 10.80
CA GLU A 17 0.98 8.67 11.50
C GLU A 17 -0.28 8.49 10.63
N ASP A 18 -0.66 9.53 9.89
CA ASP A 18 -1.82 9.52 9.00
C ASP A 18 -1.71 8.56 7.82
N LEU A 19 -0.50 8.16 7.40
CA LEU A 19 -0.35 7.23 6.27
C LEU A 19 -1.00 5.88 6.55
N TYR A 20 -0.95 5.40 7.79
CA TYR A 20 -1.59 4.14 8.16
C TYR A 20 -3.12 4.25 8.06
N LEU A 21 -3.69 5.38 8.52
CA LEU A 21 -5.11 5.66 8.44
C LEU A 21 -5.58 5.84 6.99
N LEU A 22 -4.77 6.52 6.17
CA LEU A 22 -5.03 6.68 4.73
C LEU A 22 -5.05 5.32 4.03
N VAL A 23 -4.06 4.45 4.29
CA VAL A 23 -3.98 3.12 3.68
C VAL A 23 -5.14 2.23 4.13
N ASP A 24 -5.53 2.29 5.41
CA ASP A 24 -6.74 1.58 5.91
C ASP A 24 -8.01 2.09 5.21
N PHE A 25 -8.18 3.41 5.12
CA PHE A 25 -9.30 4.02 4.41
C PHE A 25 -9.36 3.57 2.95
N LEU A 26 -8.25 3.59 2.22
CA LEU A 26 -8.20 3.15 0.83
C LEU A 26 -8.56 1.66 0.70
N ASN A 27 -7.98 0.80 1.53
CA ASN A 27 -8.25 -0.64 1.48
C ASN A 27 -9.72 -0.96 1.79
N ARG A 28 -10.35 -0.29 2.76
CA ARG A 28 -11.77 -0.49 3.07
C ARG A 28 -12.71 -0.11 1.94
N ASN A 29 -12.31 0.81 1.06
CA ASN A 29 -13.17 1.34 0.00
C ASN A 29 -12.85 0.77 -1.40
N LEU A 30 -11.66 0.20 -1.60
CA LEU A 30 -11.17 -0.20 -2.92
C LEU A 30 -10.80 -1.69 -3.02
N LYS A 31 -10.72 -2.42 -1.91
CA LYS A 31 -10.42 -3.86 -1.94
C LYS A 31 -11.45 -4.68 -2.72
N ASP A 32 -12.73 -4.32 -2.64
CA ASP A 32 -13.81 -4.94 -3.42
C ASP A 32 -13.79 -4.56 -4.91
N LYS A 33 -12.87 -3.65 -5.29
CA LYS A 33 -12.57 -3.26 -6.67
C LYS A 33 -11.21 -3.80 -7.11
N ASP A 34 -10.72 -4.84 -6.44
CA ASP A 34 -9.47 -5.51 -6.74
C ASP A 34 -8.23 -4.61 -6.61
N VAL A 35 -8.31 -3.49 -5.89
CA VAL A 35 -7.18 -2.60 -5.63
C VAL A 35 -6.81 -2.62 -4.16
N ILE A 36 -5.55 -2.95 -3.87
CA ILE A 36 -5.01 -3.01 -2.51
C ILE A 36 -3.79 -2.11 -2.38
N PHE A 37 -3.66 -1.45 -1.24
CA PHE A 37 -2.54 -0.60 -0.88
C PHE A 37 -1.76 -1.25 0.27
N GLY A 38 -0.46 -1.43 0.06
CA GLY A 38 0.49 -1.87 1.09
C GLY A 38 1.40 -0.74 1.51
N LEU A 39 1.85 -0.78 2.76
CA LEU A 39 2.77 0.20 3.33
C LEU A 39 3.88 -0.53 4.08
N SER A 40 5.14 -0.19 3.79
CA SER A 40 6.31 -0.87 4.37
C SER A 40 7.39 0.13 4.75
N LYS A 41 8.10 -0.11 5.85
CA LYS A 41 9.26 0.71 6.23
C LYS A 41 10.42 0.44 5.27
N LEU A 42 11.18 1.49 4.96
CA LEU A 42 12.46 1.36 4.28
C LEU A 42 13.56 1.10 5.33
N PRO A 43 14.27 -0.06 5.28
CA PRO A 43 15.23 -0.42 6.33
C PRO A 43 16.31 0.64 6.58
N ASP A 44 16.78 1.29 5.51
CA ASP A 44 17.87 2.27 5.56
C ASP A 44 17.39 3.73 5.69
N GLN A 45 16.08 3.96 5.73
CA GLN A 45 15.47 5.30 5.76
C GLN A 45 14.28 5.33 6.72
N PRO A 46 14.50 5.53 8.03
CA PRO A 46 13.47 5.40 9.06
C PRO A 46 12.36 6.46 8.96
N ASP A 47 12.63 7.58 8.30
CA ASP A 47 11.67 8.65 8.00
C ASP A 47 10.89 8.40 6.70
N LYS A 48 11.13 7.27 6.02
CA LYS A 48 10.49 6.94 4.74
C LYS A 48 9.72 5.63 4.78
N MET A 49 8.67 5.59 3.96
CA MET A 49 7.79 4.45 3.77
C MET A 49 7.63 4.18 2.27
N LEU A 50 7.61 2.91 1.91
CA LEU A 50 7.25 2.44 0.59
C LEU A 50 5.74 2.15 0.56
N LEU A 51 5.00 2.93 -0.23
CA LEU A 51 3.63 2.64 -0.61
C LEU A 51 3.65 1.74 -1.85
N THR A 52 2.89 0.65 -1.84
CA THR A 52 2.77 -0.28 -2.97
C THR A 52 1.30 -0.44 -3.35
N LEU A 53 1.00 -0.35 -4.64
CA LEU A 53 -0.33 -0.57 -5.20
C LEU A 53 -0.36 -1.96 -5.84
N TYR A 54 -1.37 -2.75 -5.49
CA TYR A 54 -1.59 -4.09 -6.02
C TYR A 54 -2.93 -4.16 -6.75
N ARG A 55 -2.98 -4.96 -7.82
CA ARG A 55 -4.23 -5.49 -8.37
C ARG A 55 -4.41 -6.95 -7.96
N CYS A 56 -5.59 -7.32 -7.50
CA CYS A 56 -5.95 -8.69 -7.19
C CYS A 56 -6.87 -9.24 -8.27
N ASP A 57 -6.31 -10.00 -9.21
CA ASP A 57 -7.12 -10.67 -10.24
C ASP A 57 -7.72 -12.00 -9.72
#